data_AF-A0A7C1GRL9-F1
#
_entry.id   AF-A0A7C1GRL9-F1
#
_cell.length_a   1.000
_cell.length_b   1.000
_cell.length_c   1.000
_cell.angle_alpha   90.00
_cell.angle_beta   90.00
_cell.angle_gamma   90.00
#
_symmetry.space_group_name_H-M   'P 1'
#
loop_
_entity.id
_entity.type
_entity.pdbx_description
1 polymer ?
#
loop_
_entity_poly.entity_id
_entity_poly.type
_entity_poly.pdbx_seq_one_letter_code
_entity_poly.pdbx_strand_id
1 'polypeptide(L)'
;MSLGNIEVYSRLKEVRAKLEHFQLILEQERIQCNMLLGDLASMHEILRLYEKYLEQLNPDAFKELSSVQEKYLELSRKCRPEDVIPRESPLLEKLEAYAKRWQTSVDRLMTAIEYKAYPEVTVSYVRSILVNTEKNLATGDIELVYGNLSLVYDHLDRLAMVYEKHSERLRNEFLQIRDEVGLYKEQVNAGKVKLDRLRGVINIWLNRIDSLAGQLPPVQPLPPILPPTPPSPPERPPIQLPGALRLSCEGKIFSLDLASLYGKALILGRYDPGGLDENVGSLPDALKIQEYSDKPGRILYLFTNLQCRWGCAKGDENCTHRHHVLLTPDPARNTLRISYFPGAFLPVSYAYSERETRRRLVGELELKPGQTVYLWISGVRDFVQGREVPIAINFTTSGRAQRDTITW
;
A
#
# COMPACT_ATOMS: atom_id res chain seq x y z
N MET A 1 5.59 3.42 13.92
CA MET A 1 4.99 2.32 13.14
C MET A 1 3.59 2.76 12.72
N SER A 2 3.21 2.54 11.46
CA SER A 2 2.16 3.26 10.75
C SER A 2 0.83 2.48 10.67
N LEU A 3 -0.24 3.17 10.25
CA LEU A 3 -1.51 2.61 9.79
C LEU A 3 -1.38 1.40 8.85
N GLY A 4 -0.22 1.22 8.20
CA GLY A 4 0.08 0.10 7.32
C GLY A 4 -0.07 -1.28 7.96
N ASN A 5 0.16 -1.45 9.27
CA ASN A 5 0.05 -2.78 9.89
C ASN A 5 -1.41 -3.28 9.98
N ILE A 6 -2.37 -2.37 10.15
CA ILE A 6 -3.81 -2.67 10.13
C ILE A 6 -4.26 -3.00 8.70
N GLU A 7 -3.73 -2.26 7.72
CA GLU A 7 -4.01 -2.51 6.31
C GLU A 7 -3.48 -3.87 5.84
N VAL A 8 -2.24 -4.22 6.22
CA VAL A 8 -1.64 -5.54 5.92
C VAL A 8 -2.53 -6.65 6.48
N TYR A 9 -2.95 -6.53 7.74
CA TYR A 9 -3.79 -7.53 8.39
C TYR A 9 -5.14 -7.70 7.68
N SER A 10 -5.80 -6.59 7.32
CA SER A 10 -7.05 -6.62 6.57
C SER A 10 -6.88 -7.29 5.19
N ARG A 11 -5.77 -7.03 4.51
CA ARG A 11 -5.48 -7.59 3.18
C ARG A 11 -5.09 -9.07 3.24
N LEU A 12 -4.35 -9.51 4.26
CA LEU A 12 -4.10 -10.94 4.45
C LEU A 12 -5.38 -11.70 4.84
N LYS A 13 -6.31 -11.07 5.57
CA LYS A 13 -7.63 -11.66 5.83
C LYS A 13 -8.43 -11.85 4.54
N GLU A 14 -8.33 -10.91 3.60
CA GLU A 14 -8.89 -11.03 2.25
C GLU A 14 -8.26 -12.20 1.48
N VAL A 15 -6.93 -12.35 1.52
CA VAL A 15 -6.21 -13.49 0.92
C VAL A 15 -6.66 -14.81 1.52
N ARG A 16 -6.77 -14.89 2.85
CA ARG A 16 -7.23 -16.10 3.53
C ARG A 16 -8.66 -16.49 3.11
N ALA A 17 -9.58 -15.54 3.08
CA ALA A 17 -10.96 -15.81 2.66
C ALA A 17 -11.03 -16.30 1.20
N LYS A 18 -10.20 -15.73 0.32
CA LYS A 18 -10.05 -16.19 -1.07
C LYS A 18 -9.49 -17.60 -1.17
N LEU A 19 -8.50 -17.96 -0.34
CA LEU A 19 -7.96 -19.32 -0.30
C LEU A 19 -8.97 -20.34 0.25
N GLU A 20 -9.75 -19.98 1.26
CA GLU A 20 -10.84 -20.83 1.79
C GLU A 20 -11.93 -21.05 0.72
N HIS A 21 -12.33 -19.98 0.01
CA HIS A 21 -13.25 -20.08 -1.13
C HIS A 21 -12.67 -20.94 -2.27
N PHE A 22 -11.39 -20.77 -2.55
CA PHE A 22 -10.66 -21.52 -3.56
C PHE A 22 -10.56 -23.01 -3.23
N GLN A 23 -10.35 -23.39 -1.96
CA GLN A 23 -10.41 -24.79 -1.51
C GLN A 23 -11.81 -25.38 -1.70
N LEU A 24 -12.86 -24.61 -1.39
CA LEU A 24 -14.23 -25.03 -1.64
C LEU A 24 -14.52 -25.24 -3.13
N ILE A 25 -13.97 -24.40 -4.01
CA ILE A 25 -14.06 -24.57 -5.48
C ILE A 25 -13.31 -25.84 -5.90
N LEU A 26 -12.13 -26.11 -5.32
CA LEU A 26 -11.36 -27.33 -5.58
C LEU A 26 -12.12 -28.62 -5.25
N GLU A 27 -12.95 -28.59 -4.21
CA GLU A 27 -13.77 -29.74 -3.78
C GLU A 27 -14.97 -30.03 -4.71
N GLN A 28 -15.34 -29.12 -5.61
CA GLN A 28 -16.47 -29.28 -6.54
C GLN A 28 -16.07 -30.06 -7.81
N GLU A 29 -17.01 -30.84 -8.37
CA GLU A 29 -16.75 -31.89 -9.39
C GLU A 29 -16.14 -31.41 -10.72
N ARG A 30 -16.20 -30.11 -11.04
CA ARG A 30 -15.61 -29.51 -12.25
C ARG A 30 -15.21 -28.06 -11.99
N ILE A 31 -14.01 -27.69 -12.43
CA ILE A 31 -13.45 -26.36 -12.18
C ILE A 31 -12.98 -25.73 -13.48
N GLN A 32 -13.38 -24.47 -13.69
CA GLN A 32 -12.87 -23.64 -14.78
C GLN A 32 -11.56 -22.98 -14.35
N CYS A 33 -10.50 -23.13 -15.16
CA CYS A 33 -9.19 -22.56 -14.88
C CYS A 33 -9.19 -21.03 -14.71
N ASN A 34 -10.12 -20.33 -15.37
CA ASN A 34 -10.27 -18.88 -15.24
C ASN A 34 -10.63 -18.39 -13.83
N MET A 35 -11.45 -19.13 -13.09
CA MET A 35 -11.78 -18.75 -11.71
C MET A 35 -10.55 -18.92 -10.80
N LEU A 36 -9.78 -19.99 -11.02
CA LEU A 36 -8.53 -20.24 -10.30
C LEU A 36 -7.51 -19.13 -10.55
N LEU A 37 -7.33 -18.71 -11.80
CA LEU A 37 -6.33 -17.70 -12.19
C LEU A 37 -6.65 -16.28 -11.69
N GLY A 38 -7.94 -15.91 -11.62
CA GLY A 38 -8.38 -14.57 -11.19
C GLY A 38 -8.12 -14.31 -9.70
N ASP A 39 -8.52 -15.24 -8.84
CA ASP A 39 -8.32 -15.11 -7.39
C ASP A 39 -6.84 -15.12 -7.02
N LEU A 40 -6.04 -15.93 -7.72
CA LEU A 40 -4.60 -16.01 -7.55
C LEU A 40 -3.83 -14.75 -7.92
N ALA A 41 -4.20 -14.09 -9.02
CA ALA A 41 -3.58 -12.82 -9.39
C ALA A 41 -3.81 -11.75 -8.31
N SER A 42 -4.99 -11.73 -7.71
CA SER A 42 -5.32 -10.81 -6.63
C SER A 42 -4.55 -11.10 -5.34
N MET A 43 -4.35 -12.39 -5.01
CA MET A 43 -3.57 -12.80 -3.85
C MET A 43 -2.07 -12.51 -4.02
N HIS A 44 -1.54 -12.67 -5.24
CA HIS A 44 -0.15 -12.34 -5.55
C HIS A 44 0.16 -10.85 -5.38
N GLU A 45 -0.72 -9.97 -5.85
CA GLU A 45 -0.50 -8.53 -5.71
C GLU A 45 -0.51 -8.10 -4.25
N ILE A 46 -1.37 -8.69 -3.40
CA ILE A 46 -1.38 -8.42 -1.96
C ILE A 46 -0.07 -8.84 -1.30
N LEU A 47 0.44 -10.04 -1.60
CA LEU A 47 1.70 -10.53 -1.02
C LEU A 47 2.90 -9.70 -1.47
N ARG A 48 2.93 -9.28 -2.73
CA ARG A 48 3.96 -8.40 -3.30
C ARG A 48 3.98 -7.02 -2.64
N LEU A 49 2.80 -6.44 -2.38
CA LEU A 49 2.68 -5.13 -1.73
C LEU A 49 3.27 -5.12 -0.31
N TYR A 50 3.29 -6.27 0.36
CA TYR A 50 3.73 -6.38 1.75
C TYR A 50 4.96 -7.27 1.94
N GLU A 51 5.66 -7.62 0.86
CA GLU A 51 6.79 -8.56 0.85
C GLU A 51 7.84 -8.26 1.93
N LYS A 52 8.41 -7.04 1.94
CA LYS A 52 9.43 -6.64 2.93
C LYS A 52 8.92 -6.71 4.38
N TYR A 53 7.64 -6.44 4.59
CA TYR A 53 7.03 -6.45 5.92
C TYR A 53 6.77 -7.89 6.39
N LEU A 54 6.25 -8.75 5.50
CA LEU A 54 6.00 -10.16 5.79
C LEU A 54 7.31 -10.93 5.99
N GLU A 55 8.34 -10.62 5.20
CA GLU A 55 9.69 -11.19 5.32
C GLU A 55 10.33 -10.84 6.67
N GLN A 56 10.21 -9.60 7.14
CA GLN A 56 10.71 -9.20 8.46
C GLN A 56 9.96 -9.87 9.61
N LEU A 57 8.66 -10.10 9.42
CA LEU A 57 7.77 -10.59 10.47
C LEU A 57 7.87 -12.12 10.65
N ASN A 58 8.00 -12.87 9.57
CA ASN A 58 8.26 -14.31 9.57
C ASN A 58 8.95 -14.76 8.26
N PRO A 59 10.29 -14.72 8.19
CA PRO A 59 11.03 -14.96 6.95
C PRO A 59 10.87 -16.39 6.44
N ASP A 60 10.77 -17.38 7.33
CA ASP A 60 10.58 -18.78 6.93
C ASP A 60 9.21 -19.02 6.31
N ALA A 61 8.14 -18.49 6.93
CA ALA A 61 6.80 -18.60 6.38
C ALA A 61 6.66 -17.81 5.06
N PHE A 62 7.29 -16.63 4.96
CA PHE A 62 7.27 -15.85 3.73
C PHE A 62 8.06 -16.52 2.59
N LYS A 63 9.21 -17.14 2.88
CA LYS A 63 9.99 -17.89 1.90
C LYS A 63 9.25 -19.14 1.41
N GLU A 64 8.58 -19.86 2.30
CA GLU A 64 7.71 -20.99 1.92
C GLU A 64 6.55 -20.52 1.04
N LEU A 65 5.86 -19.44 1.45
CA LEU A 65 4.76 -18.83 0.71
C LEU A 65 5.17 -18.42 -0.71
N SER A 66 6.31 -17.76 -0.85
CA SER A 66 6.86 -17.32 -2.14
C SER A 66 7.23 -18.52 -3.03
N SER A 67 7.87 -19.54 -2.46
CA SER A 67 8.20 -20.77 -3.19
C SER A 67 6.96 -21.54 -3.66
N VAL A 68 5.92 -21.61 -2.83
CA VAL A 68 4.65 -22.27 -3.17
C VAL A 68 3.95 -21.49 -4.27
N GLN A 69 3.95 -20.15 -4.19
CA GLN A 69 3.36 -19.28 -5.19
C GLN A 69 4.04 -19.40 -6.57
N GLU A 70 5.37 -19.41 -6.63
CA GLU A 70 6.10 -19.58 -7.90
C GLU A 70 5.76 -20.91 -8.59
N LYS A 71 5.79 -22.02 -7.82
CA LYS A 71 5.46 -23.35 -8.34
C LYS A 71 4.00 -23.45 -8.78
N TYR A 72 3.11 -22.78 -8.06
CA TYR A 72 1.71 -22.71 -8.43
C TYR A 72 1.53 -21.92 -9.73
N LEU A 73 2.17 -20.74 -9.87
CA LEU A 73 2.14 -19.95 -11.09
C LEU A 73 2.68 -20.75 -12.30
N GLU A 74 3.74 -21.51 -12.10
CA GLU A 74 4.30 -22.40 -13.12
C GLU A 74 3.30 -23.47 -13.58
N LEU A 75 2.59 -24.12 -12.64
CA LEU A 75 1.55 -25.10 -12.94
C LEU A 75 0.34 -24.45 -13.64
N SER A 76 -0.07 -23.27 -13.18
CA SER A 76 -1.22 -22.55 -13.74
C SER A 76 -1.01 -22.11 -15.19
N ARG A 77 0.24 -21.79 -15.58
CA ARG A 77 0.61 -21.47 -16.98
C ARG A 77 0.47 -22.67 -17.94
N LYS A 78 0.39 -23.89 -17.41
CA LYS A 78 0.18 -25.12 -18.19
C LYS A 78 -1.31 -25.37 -18.46
N CYS A 79 -2.21 -24.63 -17.80
CA CYS A 79 -3.65 -24.66 -18.01
C CYS A 79 -4.07 -23.54 -18.94
N ARG A 80 -4.93 -23.82 -19.92
CA ARG A 80 -5.62 -22.77 -20.66
C ARG A 80 -6.82 -22.26 -19.86
N PRO A 81 -7.14 -20.96 -19.97
CA PRO A 81 -8.38 -20.36 -19.47
C PRO A 81 -9.64 -21.21 -19.61
N GLU A 82 -9.79 -21.87 -20.77
CA GLU A 82 -10.98 -22.64 -21.14
C GLU A 82 -10.93 -24.11 -20.68
N ASP A 83 -9.80 -24.57 -20.13
CA ASP A 83 -9.64 -25.97 -19.76
C ASP A 83 -10.50 -26.30 -18.53
N VAL A 84 -11.21 -27.43 -18.62
CA VAL A 84 -11.87 -28.07 -17.48
C VAL A 84 -10.95 -29.18 -17.00
N ILE A 85 -10.43 -29.04 -15.79
CA ILE A 85 -9.54 -30.04 -15.19
C ILE A 85 -10.42 -31.16 -14.59
N PRO A 86 -10.26 -32.43 -15.02
CA PRO A 86 -10.97 -33.56 -14.41
C PRO A 86 -10.51 -33.80 -12.96
N ARG A 87 -11.42 -34.28 -12.10
CA ARG A 87 -11.14 -34.55 -10.68
C ARG A 87 -9.99 -35.53 -10.45
N GLU A 88 -9.84 -36.52 -11.32
CA GLU A 88 -8.80 -37.55 -11.24
C GLU A 88 -7.46 -37.10 -11.87
N SER A 89 -7.35 -35.83 -12.25
CA SER A 89 -6.14 -35.33 -12.90
C SER A 89 -4.97 -35.25 -11.90
N PRO A 90 -3.79 -35.83 -12.23
CA PRO A 90 -2.57 -35.65 -11.44
C PRO A 90 -2.13 -34.18 -11.31
N LEU A 91 -2.64 -33.31 -12.17
CA LEU A 91 -2.45 -31.87 -12.07
C LEU A 91 -3.31 -31.26 -10.95
N LEU A 92 -4.55 -31.71 -10.79
CA LEU A 92 -5.46 -31.23 -9.75
C LEU A 92 -4.94 -31.61 -8.36
N GLU A 93 -4.52 -32.86 -8.17
CA GLU A 93 -3.93 -33.35 -6.91
C GLU A 93 -2.71 -32.51 -6.49
N LYS A 94 -1.85 -32.14 -7.45
CA LYS A 94 -0.72 -31.24 -7.20
C LYS A 94 -1.17 -29.83 -6.82
N LEU A 95 -2.17 -29.28 -7.51
CA LEU A 95 -2.71 -27.96 -7.22
C LEU A 95 -3.35 -27.89 -5.83
N GLU A 96 -4.10 -28.92 -5.43
CA GLU A 96 -4.68 -29.05 -4.09
C GLU A 96 -3.59 -29.10 -3.00
N ALA A 97 -2.55 -29.92 -3.22
CA ALA A 97 -1.42 -30.00 -2.28
C ALA A 97 -0.70 -28.65 -2.11
N TYR A 98 -0.47 -27.91 -3.21
CA TYR A 98 0.12 -26.58 -3.13
C TYR A 98 -0.82 -25.55 -2.49
N ALA A 99 -2.11 -25.58 -2.79
CA ALA A 99 -3.10 -24.69 -2.19
C ALA A 99 -3.18 -24.87 -0.67
N LYS A 100 -3.16 -26.13 -0.20
CA LYS A 100 -3.15 -26.45 1.24
C LYS A 100 -1.87 -25.97 1.93
N ARG A 101 -0.71 -26.13 1.29
CA ARG A 101 0.57 -25.59 1.80
C ARG A 101 0.58 -24.07 1.82
N TRP A 102 -0.03 -23.44 0.82
CA TRP A 102 -0.13 -21.99 0.73
C TRP A 102 -1.00 -21.43 1.84
N GLN A 103 -2.18 -22.01 2.06
CA GLN A 103 -3.07 -21.70 3.17
C GLN A 103 -2.36 -21.81 4.51
N THR A 104 -1.64 -22.91 4.75
CA THR A 104 -0.86 -23.11 5.98
C THR A 104 0.16 -22.00 6.21
N SER A 105 0.79 -21.51 5.13
CA SER A 105 1.79 -20.44 5.20
C SER A 105 1.16 -19.06 5.43
N VAL A 106 0.00 -18.78 4.82
CA VAL A 106 -0.81 -17.58 5.09
C VAL A 106 -1.30 -17.58 6.54
N ASP A 107 -1.78 -18.71 7.05
CA ASP A 107 -2.24 -18.83 8.44
C ASP A 107 -1.09 -18.60 9.44
N ARG A 108 0.12 -19.06 9.13
CA ARG A 108 1.32 -18.76 9.92
C ARG A 108 1.69 -17.28 9.91
N LEU A 109 1.57 -16.61 8.76
CA LEU A 109 1.80 -15.16 8.66
C LEU A 109 0.73 -14.35 9.39
N MET A 110 -0.54 -14.70 9.21
CA MET A 110 -1.66 -14.10 9.95
C MET A 110 -1.48 -14.25 11.45
N THR A 111 -1.15 -15.46 11.91
CA THR A 111 -0.86 -15.70 13.34
C THR A 111 0.32 -14.85 13.81
N ALA A 112 1.39 -14.74 13.00
CA ALA A 112 2.52 -13.89 13.35
C ALA A 112 2.15 -12.40 13.40
N ILE A 113 1.26 -11.91 12.52
CA ILE A 113 0.80 -10.52 12.55
C ILE A 113 -0.09 -10.29 13.78
N GLU A 114 -1.06 -11.16 14.00
CA GLU A 114 -1.98 -11.12 15.14
C GLU A 114 -1.23 -11.17 16.48
N TYR A 115 -0.12 -11.90 16.53
CA TYR A 115 0.65 -12.09 17.74
C TYR A 115 1.75 -11.05 17.96
N LYS A 116 2.46 -10.63 16.89
CA LYS A 116 3.65 -9.79 17.01
C LYS A 116 3.36 -8.31 16.77
N ALA A 117 2.72 -8.00 15.65
CA ALA A 117 2.57 -6.61 15.22
C ALA A 117 1.25 -5.97 15.65
N TYR A 118 0.17 -6.75 15.62
CA TYR A 118 -1.17 -6.25 15.93
C TYR A 118 -1.29 -5.76 17.39
N PRO A 119 -0.77 -6.45 18.42
CA PRO A 119 -0.92 -5.98 19.79
C PRO A 119 -0.14 -4.71 20.07
N GLU A 120 1.11 -4.62 19.61
CA GLU A 120 1.96 -3.43 19.80
C GLU A 120 1.36 -2.20 19.09
N VAL A 121 0.93 -2.36 17.84
CA VAL A 121 0.31 -1.27 17.07
C VAL A 121 -1.02 -0.85 17.69
N THR A 122 -1.85 -1.82 18.09
CA THR A 122 -3.16 -1.51 18.66
C THR A 122 -3.02 -0.85 20.04
N VAL A 123 -2.07 -1.29 20.87
CA VAL A 123 -1.73 -0.64 22.13
C VAL A 123 -1.23 0.80 21.91
N SER A 124 -0.33 1.02 20.95
CA SER A 124 0.14 2.36 20.60
C SER A 124 -0.99 3.26 20.07
N TYR A 125 -1.93 2.69 19.31
CA TYR A 125 -3.07 3.42 18.77
C TYR A 125 -4.07 3.79 19.86
N VAL A 126 -4.44 2.84 20.73
CA VAL A 126 -5.31 3.10 21.89
C VAL A 126 -4.71 4.19 22.79
N ARG A 127 -3.39 4.13 23.05
CA ARG A 127 -2.67 5.16 23.80
C ARG A 127 -2.80 6.54 23.14
N SER A 128 -2.61 6.62 21.82
CA SER A 128 -2.77 7.87 21.07
C SER A 128 -4.20 8.43 21.16
N ILE A 129 -5.21 7.56 21.07
CA ILE A 129 -6.61 7.98 21.19
C ILE A 129 -6.89 8.52 22.59
N LEU A 130 -6.43 7.83 23.64
CA LEU A 130 -6.60 8.28 25.03
C LEU A 130 -5.96 9.65 25.30
N VAL A 131 -4.75 9.90 24.78
CA VAL A 131 -4.11 11.22 24.84
C VAL A 131 -4.93 12.27 24.10
N ASN A 132 -5.50 11.92 22.94
CA ASN A 132 -6.37 12.83 22.20
C ASN A 132 -7.68 13.12 22.94
N THR A 133 -8.26 12.12 23.59
CA THR A 133 -9.43 12.27 24.46
C THR A 133 -9.15 13.23 25.61
N GLU A 134 -7.97 13.16 26.23
CA GLU A 134 -7.58 14.09 27.29
C GLU A 134 -7.54 15.55 26.79
N LYS A 135 -7.02 15.77 25.58
CA LYS A 135 -7.01 17.09 24.93
C LYS A 135 -8.44 17.58 24.65
N ASN A 136 -9.31 16.72 24.13
CA ASN A 136 -10.69 17.07 23.84
C ASN A 136 -11.52 17.33 25.10
N LEU A 137 -11.16 16.72 26.24
CA LEU A 137 -11.73 17.08 27.53
C LEU A 137 -11.36 18.50 27.97
N ALA A 138 -10.15 18.98 27.61
CA ALA A 138 -9.73 20.34 27.92
C ALA A 138 -10.51 21.39 27.11
N THR A 139 -10.94 21.05 25.89
CA THR A 139 -11.74 21.91 25.03
C THR A 139 -13.24 21.79 25.28
N GLY A 140 -13.67 20.81 26.09
CA GLY A 140 -15.09 20.54 26.37
C GLY A 140 -15.83 19.89 25.21
N ASP A 141 -15.13 19.30 24.24
CA ASP A 141 -15.73 18.65 23.07
C ASP A 141 -16.23 17.24 23.41
N ILE A 142 -17.47 17.18 23.91
CA ILE A 142 -18.09 15.95 24.42
C ILE A 142 -18.32 14.91 23.32
N GLU A 143 -18.65 15.35 22.10
CA GLU A 143 -18.89 14.44 20.96
C GLU A 143 -17.61 13.73 20.55
N LEU A 144 -16.49 14.46 20.43
CA LEU A 144 -15.19 13.85 20.14
C LEU A 144 -14.69 12.96 21.28
N VAL A 145 -14.96 13.32 22.54
CA VAL A 145 -14.64 12.47 23.68
C VAL A 145 -15.40 11.15 23.61
N TYR A 146 -16.71 11.18 23.33
CA TYR A 146 -17.52 9.96 23.17
C TYR A 146 -17.04 9.10 21.99
N GLY A 147 -16.76 9.72 20.85
CA GLY A 147 -16.24 9.04 19.67
C GLY A 147 -14.91 8.34 19.94
N ASN A 148 -13.98 9.03 20.59
CA ASN A 148 -12.68 8.45 20.96
C ASN A 148 -12.82 7.29 21.96
N LEU A 149 -13.67 7.41 22.99
CA LEU A 149 -13.90 6.33 23.95
C LEU A 149 -14.51 5.09 23.29
N SER A 150 -15.37 5.28 22.28
CA SER A 150 -15.94 4.17 21.50
C SER A 150 -14.86 3.42 20.71
N LEU A 151 -13.93 4.15 20.09
CA LEU A 151 -12.79 3.53 19.39
C LEU A 151 -11.88 2.77 20.36
N VAL A 152 -11.58 3.35 21.53
CA VAL A 152 -10.79 2.68 22.56
C VAL A 152 -11.45 1.38 23.01
N TYR A 153 -12.77 1.40 23.25
CA TYR A 153 -13.54 0.22 23.64
C TYR A 153 -13.40 -0.92 22.61
N ASP A 154 -13.63 -0.63 21.32
CA ASP A 154 -13.58 -1.62 20.25
C ASP A 154 -12.17 -2.23 20.08
N HIS A 155 -11.12 -1.40 20.22
CA HIS A 155 -9.74 -1.87 20.10
C HIS A 155 -9.27 -2.70 21.30
N LEU A 156 -9.74 -2.38 22.51
CA LEU A 156 -9.47 -3.19 23.71
C LEU A 156 -10.17 -4.55 23.64
N ASP A 157 -11.39 -4.61 23.12
CA ASP A 157 -12.12 -5.86 22.91
C ASP A 157 -11.38 -6.79 21.94
N ARG A 158 -10.89 -6.23 20.82
CA ARG A 158 -10.07 -6.98 19.86
C ARG A 158 -8.74 -7.44 20.46
N LEU A 159 -8.09 -6.63 21.29
CA LEU A 159 -6.88 -7.05 22.02
C LEU A 159 -7.19 -8.22 22.95
N ALA A 160 -8.30 -8.17 23.69
CA ALA A 160 -8.71 -9.26 24.56
C ALA A 160 -8.96 -10.57 23.78
N MET A 161 -9.61 -10.50 22.61
CA MET A 161 -9.80 -11.67 21.72
C MET A 161 -8.48 -12.28 21.25
N VAL A 162 -7.50 -11.45 20.88
CA VAL A 162 -6.17 -11.93 20.48
C VAL A 162 -5.49 -12.66 21.64
N TYR A 163 -5.61 -12.15 22.87
CA TYR A 163 -4.99 -12.77 24.05
C TYR A 163 -5.77 -13.94 24.66
N GLU A 164 -7.00 -14.22 24.22
CA GLU A 164 -7.82 -15.35 24.71
C GLU A 164 -7.14 -16.70 24.62
N LYS A 165 -6.32 -16.89 23.59
CA LYS A 165 -5.63 -18.16 23.35
C LYS A 165 -4.23 -18.22 23.95
N HIS A 166 -3.72 -17.13 24.52
CA HIS A 166 -2.29 -16.96 24.77
C HIS A 166 -1.94 -16.45 26.17
N SER A 167 -2.77 -15.60 26.77
CA SER A 167 -2.55 -15.09 28.12
C SER A 167 -3.88 -14.66 28.72
N GLU A 168 -4.45 -15.54 29.54
CA GLU A 168 -5.69 -15.26 30.28
C GLU A 168 -5.55 -14.00 31.14
N ARG A 169 -4.36 -13.79 31.73
CA ARG A 169 -4.04 -12.58 32.49
C ARG A 169 -4.15 -11.31 31.64
N LEU A 170 -3.47 -11.26 30.49
CA LEU A 170 -3.51 -10.07 29.62
C LEU A 170 -4.90 -9.83 29.05
N ARG A 171 -5.61 -10.90 28.65
CA ARG A 171 -7.01 -10.82 28.25
C ARG A 171 -7.86 -10.17 29.32
N ASN A 172 -7.78 -10.65 30.56
CA ASN A 172 -8.61 -10.15 31.65
C ASN A 172 -8.31 -8.68 31.98
N GLU A 173 -7.04 -8.26 31.89
CA GLU A 173 -6.66 -6.85 32.03
C GLU A 173 -7.26 -5.97 30.92
N PHE A 174 -7.18 -6.40 29.65
CA PHE A 174 -7.80 -5.65 28.55
C PHE A 174 -9.32 -5.59 28.67
N LEU A 175 -9.97 -6.69 29.07
CA LEU A 175 -11.42 -6.71 29.31
C LEU A 175 -11.82 -5.78 30.45
N GLN A 176 -11.04 -5.72 31.52
CA GLN A 176 -11.32 -4.83 32.64
C GLN A 176 -11.22 -3.36 32.22
N ILE A 177 -10.16 -2.98 31.48
CA ILE A 177 -10.04 -1.61 30.95
C ILE A 177 -11.18 -1.33 29.97
N ARG A 178 -11.54 -2.28 29.09
CA ARG A 178 -12.67 -2.16 28.16
C ARG A 178 -13.97 -1.87 28.91
N ASP A 179 -14.27 -2.61 29.95
CA ASP A 179 -15.52 -2.47 30.73
C ASP A 179 -15.58 -1.13 31.45
N GLU A 180 -14.45 -0.69 32.01
CA GLU A 180 -14.32 0.65 32.60
C GLU A 180 -14.56 1.74 31.53
N VAL A 181 -13.92 1.62 30.36
CA VAL A 181 -14.12 2.56 29.24
C VAL A 181 -15.58 2.58 28.79
N GLY A 182 -16.22 1.41 28.66
CA GLY A 182 -17.64 1.29 28.30
C GLY A 182 -18.55 1.99 29.29
N LEU A 183 -18.31 1.83 30.59
CA LEU A 183 -19.07 2.49 31.65
C LEU A 183 -18.96 4.03 31.56
N TYR A 184 -17.75 4.56 31.34
CA TYR A 184 -17.55 6.00 31.22
C TYR A 184 -18.06 6.56 29.90
N LYS A 185 -17.96 5.80 28.80
CA LYS A 185 -18.59 6.12 27.50
C LYS A 185 -20.10 6.35 27.67
N GLU A 186 -20.80 5.43 28.34
CA GLU A 186 -22.24 5.57 28.58
C GLU A 186 -22.57 6.75 29.49
N GLN A 187 -21.74 7.04 30.51
CA GLN A 187 -21.96 8.20 31.36
C GLN A 187 -21.69 9.54 30.66
N VAL A 188 -20.72 9.60 29.74
CA VAL A 188 -20.47 10.77 28.88
C VAL A 188 -21.67 11.01 27.98
N ASN A 189 -22.17 9.96 27.31
CA ASN A 189 -23.36 10.04 26.46
C ASN A 189 -24.60 10.53 27.24
N ALA A 190 -24.76 10.06 28.47
CA ALA A 190 -25.85 10.47 29.35
C ALA A 190 -25.65 11.85 30.01
N GLY A 191 -24.53 12.54 29.78
CA GLY A 191 -24.20 13.83 30.41
C GLY A 191 -23.99 13.74 31.94
N LYS A 192 -23.68 12.55 32.47
CA LYS A 192 -23.59 12.27 33.92
C LYS A 192 -22.16 12.30 34.47
N VAL A 193 -21.16 12.49 33.60
CA VAL A 193 -19.74 12.49 33.98
C VAL A 193 -19.25 13.90 34.30
N LYS A 194 -18.54 14.03 35.43
CA LYS A 194 -17.71 15.21 35.71
C LYS A 194 -16.41 15.09 34.91
N LEU A 195 -16.11 16.08 34.06
CA LEU A 195 -14.95 16.04 33.15
C LEU A 195 -13.61 15.87 33.88
N ASP A 196 -13.43 16.52 35.03
CA ASP A 196 -12.22 16.38 35.86
C ASP A 196 -12.02 14.96 36.37
N ARG A 197 -13.13 14.27 36.71
CA ARG A 197 -13.10 12.87 37.13
C ARG A 197 -12.71 11.95 35.97
N LEU A 198 -13.24 12.21 34.78
CA LEU A 198 -12.90 11.43 33.58
C LEU A 198 -11.43 11.62 33.16
N ARG A 199 -10.88 12.84 33.29
CA ARG A 199 -9.45 13.08 33.05
C ARG A 199 -8.57 12.23 33.98
N GLY A 200 -8.89 12.18 35.28
CA GLY A 200 -8.17 11.33 36.23
C GLY A 200 -8.20 9.85 35.87
N VAL A 201 -9.36 9.37 35.37
CA VAL A 201 -9.55 7.98 34.96
C VAL A 201 -8.79 7.64 33.68
N ILE A 202 -8.75 8.54 32.70
CA ILE A 202 -7.95 8.36 31.48
C ILE A 202 -6.46 8.17 31.81
N ASN A 203 -5.93 8.93 32.76
CA ASN A 203 -4.54 8.77 33.20
C ASN A 203 -4.28 7.42 33.86
N ILE A 204 -5.27 6.86 34.58
CA ILE A 204 -5.19 5.49 35.12
C ILE A 204 -5.13 4.48 33.97
N TRP A 205 -5.99 4.62 32.95
CA TRP A 205 -5.97 3.72 31.78
C TRP A 205 -4.66 3.82 30.99
N LEU A 206 -4.13 5.03 30.77
CA LEU A 206 -2.85 5.23 30.11
C LEU A 206 -1.72 4.50 30.83
N ASN A 207 -1.63 4.64 32.16
CA ASN A 207 -0.61 3.95 32.96
C ASN A 207 -0.77 2.42 32.91
N ARG A 208 -2.00 1.92 32.94
CA ARG A 208 -2.27 0.48 32.81
C ARG A 208 -1.87 -0.03 31.42
N ILE A 209 -2.21 0.69 30.36
CA ILE A 209 -1.85 0.33 28.99
C ILE A 209 -0.33 0.37 28.80
N ASP A 210 0.37 1.37 29.32
CA ASP A 210 1.84 1.45 29.28
C ASP A 210 2.48 0.28 30.06
N SER A 211 1.91 -0.10 31.21
CA SER A 211 2.35 -1.29 31.96
C SER A 211 2.10 -2.59 31.21
N LEU A 212 0.98 -2.71 30.48
CA LEU A 212 0.67 -3.89 29.67
C LEU A 212 1.57 -3.98 28.44
N ALA A 213 1.91 -2.84 27.83
CA ALA A 213 2.86 -2.76 26.71
C ALA A 213 4.22 -3.36 27.08
N GLY A 214 4.70 -3.10 28.31
CA GLY A 214 5.95 -3.68 28.83
C GLY A 214 5.89 -5.17 29.18
N GLN A 215 4.70 -5.77 29.21
CA GLN A 215 4.47 -7.19 29.50
C GLN A 215 4.18 -8.02 28.24
N LEU A 216 4.13 -7.37 27.06
CA LEU A 216 3.97 -8.07 25.80
C LEU A 216 5.20 -8.97 25.56
N PRO A 217 5.01 -10.24 25.16
CA PRO A 217 6.12 -11.15 24.94
C PRO A 217 7.06 -10.57 23.87
N PRO A 218 8.38 -10.53 24.10
CA PRO A 218 9.33 -10.10 23.08
C PRO A 218 9.20 -11.04 21.88
N VAL A 219 9.38 -10.50 20.68
CA VAL A 219 9.28 -11.23 19.41
C VAL A 219 10.19 -12.48 19.44
N GLN A 220 9.64 -13.64 19.79
CA GLN A 220 10.39 -14.90 19.67
C GLN A 220 10.37 -15.36 18.20
N PRO A 221 11.52 -15.76 17.63
CA PRO A 221 11.54 -16.50 16.37
C PRO A 221 10.78 -17.81 16.57
N LEU A 222 9.91 -18.16 15.62
CA LEU A 222 9.34 -19.51 15.60
C LEU A 222 10.50 -20.51 15.39
N PRO A 223 10.44 -21.71 15.99
CA PRO A 223 11.48 -22.71 15.81
C PRO A 223 11.62 -23.06 14.31
N PRO A 224 12.83 -23.07 13.75
CA PRO A 224 13.04 -23.42 12.35
C PRO A 224 12.68 -24.89 12.16
N ILE A 225 11.74 -25.17 11.25
CA ILE A 225 11.50 -26.52 10.74
C ILE A 225 12.34 -26.66 9.47
N LEU A 226 13.34 -27.54 9.51
CA LEU A 226 14.23 -27.80 8.38
C LEU A 226 13.43 -28.23 7.14
N PRO A 227 13.51 -27.51 6.00
CA PRO A 227 12.92 -27.97 4.76
C PRO A 227 13.75 -29.16 4.19
N PRO A 228 13.12 -30.18 3.58
CA PRO A 228 13.85 -31.15 2.80
C PRO A 228 14.50 -30.47 1.59
N THR A 229 15.79 -30.74 1.37
CA THR A 229 16.64 -30.10 0.36
C THR A 229 16.09 -30.31 -1.07
N PRO A 230 15.67 -29.25 -1.79
CA PRO A 230 15.32 -29.36 -3.21
C PRO A 230 16.57 -29.22 -4.08
N PRO A 231 16.63 -29.87 -5.26
CA PRO A 231 17.72 -29.68 -6.22
C PRO A 231 17.69 -28.28 -6.84
N SER A 232 18.87 -27.68 -6.97
CA SER A 232 19.09 -26.32 -7.48
C SER A 232 18.65 -26.16 -8.95
N PRO A 233 17.88 -25.11 -9.31
CA PRO A 233 17.58 -24.79 -10.70
C PRO A 233 18.71 -23.94 -11.35
N PRO A 234 18.87 -23.99 -12.68
CA PRO A 234 19.92 -23.29 -13.39
C PRO A 234 19.63 -21.78 -13.50
N GLU A 235 20.68 -20.96 -13.33
CA GLU A 235 20.64 -19.51 -13.53
C GLU A 235 20.25 -19.17 -14.97
N ARG A 236 19.21 -18.33 -15.14
CA ARG A 236 18.92 -17.67 -16.42
C ARG A 236 19.40 -16.21 -16.35
N PRO A 237 19.94 -15.68 -17.46
CA PRO A 237 20.44 -14.31 -17.52
C PRO A 237 19.30 -13.27 -17.47
N PRO A 238 19.58 -12.02 -17.05
CA PRO A 238 18.58 -10.97 -16.96
C PRO A 238 18.05 -10.57 -18.34
N ILE A 239 16.73 -10.48 -18.47
CA ILE A 239 16.05 -9.99 -19.67
C ILE A 239 16.24 -8.46 -19.72
N GLN A 240 17.03 -7.98 -20.68
CA GLN A 240 17.09 -6.55 -21.02
C GLN A 240 15.84 -6.20 -21.83
N LEU A 241 15.04 -5.24 -21.37
CA LEU A 241 13.91 -4.71 -22.13
C LEU A 241 14.32 -3.47 -22.93
N PRO A 242 14.19 -3.49 -24.26
CA PRO A 242 14.47 -2.34 -25.11
C PRO A 242 13.34 -1.29 -25.05
N GLY A 243 13.52 -0.15 -24.39
CA GLY A 243 12.56 0.98 -24.46
C GLY A 243 12.90 2.23 -23.65
N ALA A 244 12.20 3.34 -23.93
CA ALA A 244 12.39 4.61 -23.22
C ALA A 244 11.05 5.26 -22.84
N LEU A 245 11.03 5.89 -21.68
CA LEU A 245 9.94 6.73 -21.19
C LEU A 245 10.21 8.19 -21.56
N ARG A 246 9.30 8.82 -22.29
CA ARG A 246 9.39 10.23 -22.68
C ARG A 246 8.22 11.01 -22.08
N LEU A 247 8.53 12.08 -21.36
CA LEU A 247 7.55 13.02 -20.85
C LEU A 247 7.79 14.38 -21.54
N SER A 248 6.75 15.01 -22.05
CA SER A 248 6.87 16.34 -22.66
C SER A 248 5.71 17.25 -22.33
N CYS A 249 6.00 18.54 -22.19
CA CYS A 249 5.01 19.58 -21.95
C CYS A 249 5.54 20.90 -22.53
N GLU A 250 4.73 21.57 -23.36
CA GLU A 250 5.04 22.88 -23.98
C GLU A 250 6.47 22.95 -24.56
N GLY A 251 6.85 21.97 -25.37
CA GLY A 251 8.15 21.92 -26.06
C GLY A 251 9.34 21.45 -25.20
N LYS A 252 9.20 21.35 -23.88
CA LYS A 252 10.21 20.72 -23.02
C LYS A 252 10.01 19.21 -22.97
N ILE A 253 11.12 18.47 -23.01
CA ILE A 253 11.12 17.01 -23.08
C ILE A 253 12.09 16.47 -22.02
N PHE A 254 11.60 15.51 -21.24
CA PHE A 254 12.38 14.61 -20.42
C PHE A 254 12.34 13.21 -21.04
N SER A 255 13.46 12.50 -21.05
CA SER A 255 13.54 11.12 -21.55
C SER A 255 14.43 10.29 -20.65
N LEU A 256 14.00 9.07 -20.35
CA LEU A 256 14.70 8.14 -19.49
C LEU A 256 14.65 6.73 -20.08
N ASP A 257 15.79 6.06 -20.10
CA ASP A 257 15.87 4.65 -20.49
C ASP A 257 15.16 3.78 -19.44
N LEU A 258 14.32 2.85 -19.88
CA LEU A 258 13.60 1.96 -18.98
C LEU A 258 14.52 1.03 -18.21
N ALA A 259 15.69 0.68 -18.78
CA ALA A 259 16.70 -0.08 -18.04
C ALA A 259 17.14 0.66 -16.76
N SER A 260 17.15 1.99 -16.80
CA SER A 260 17.48 2.84 -15.63
C SER A 260 16.33 2.95 -14.61
N LEU A 261 15.11 2.55 -15.00
CA LEU A 261 13.91 2.52 -14.18
C LEU A 261 13.62 1.16 -13.56
N TYR A 262 14.42 0.14 -13.81
CA TYR A 262 14.14 -1.20 -13.30
C TYR A 262 14.08 -1.21 -11.77
N GLY A 263 12.94 -1.64 -11.22
CA GLY A 263 12.68 -1.64 -9.78
C GLY A 263 12.41 -0.26 -9.17
N LYS A 264 12.27 0.81 -9.97
CA LYS A 264 12.02 2.17 -9.51
C LYS A 264 10.72 2.72 -10.10
N ALA A 265 9.90 3.35 -9.25
CA ALA A 265 8.77 4.15 -9.70
C ALA A 265 9.16 5.63 -9.79
N LEU A 266 8.44 6.40 -10.58
CA LEU A 266 8.58 7.86 -10.65
C LEU A 266 7.32 8.55 -10.14
N ILE A 267 7.51 9.67 -9.48
CA ILE A 267 6.44 10.58 -9.10
C ILE A 267 6.44 11.75 -10.08
N LEU A 268 5.28 12.01 -10.68
CA LEU A 268 5.00 13.28 -11.35
C LEU A 268 4.21 14.16 -10.37
N GLY A 269 4.81 15.27 -9.98
CA GLY A 269 4.35 16.10 -8.88
C GLY A 269 4.68 17.56 -9.06
N ARG A 270 4.24 18.41 -8.13
CA ARG A 270 4.65 19.82 -8.05
C ARG A 270 5.96 19.95 -7.26
N TYR A 271 6.82 20.85 -7.69
CA TYR A 271 8.07 21.21 -7.04
C TYR A 271 7.81 22.13 -5.85
N ASP A 272 8.53 21.90 -4.75
CA ASP A 272 8.43 22.69 -3.52
C ASP A 272 9.79 23.31 -3.12
N PRO A 273 10.12 24.53 -3.60
CA PRO A 273 11.38 25.20 -3.27
C PRO A 273 11.55 25.59 -1.79
N GLY A 274 10.52 25.41 -0.95
CA GLY A 274 10.50 25.89 0.44
C GLY A 274 10.22 24.83 1.51
N GLY A 275 10.14 23.55 1.16
CA GLY A 275 9.81 22.46 2.11
C GLY A 275 10.63 21.19 1.89
N LEU A 276 10.01 20.09 1.45
CA LEU A 276 10.62 18.74 1.47
C LEU A 276 11.57 18.44 0.30
N ASP A 277 11.51 19.23 -0.78
CA ASP A 277 12.43 19.07 -1.89
C ASP A 277 13.76 19.76 -1.59
N GLU A 278 14.87 19.08 -1.92
CA GLU A 278 16.18 19.72 -1.86
C GLU A 278 16.16 21.01 -2.69
N ASN A 279 16.70 22.07 -2.10
CA ASN A 279 16.64 23.40 -2.68
C ASN A 279 17.52 23.44 -3.94
N VAL A 280 16.93 23.27 -5.12
CA VAL A 280 17.62 23.32 -6.42
C VAL A 280 17.82 24.77 -6.89
N GLY A 281 17.63 25.73 -6.00
CA GLY A 281 17.76 27.17 -6.24
C GLY A 281 16.47 27.95 -5.95
N SER A 282 16.48 29.26 -6.21
CA SER A 282 15.33 30.16 -6.03
C SER A 282 14.33 30.06 -7.18
N LEU A 283 13.91 28.85 -7.55
CA LEU A 283 12.98 28.64 -8.66
C LEU A 283 11.53 28.88 -8.19
N PRO A 284 10.68 29.51 -9.02
CA PRO A 284 9.24 29.56 -8.75
C PRO A 284 8.60 28.16 -8.85
N ASP A 285 7.34 28.04 -8.40
CA ASP A 285 6.52 26.83 -8.53
C ASP A 285 6.71 26.17 -9.90
N ALA A 286 7.04 24.88 -9.92
CA ALA A 286 7.27 24.09 -11.13
C ALA A 286 6.62 22.71 -11.04
N LEU A 287 6.57 21.95 -12.14
CA LEU A 287 6.25 20.53 -12.10
C LEU A 287 7.55 19.70 -12.08
N LYS A 288 7.67 18.75 -11.17
CA LYS A 288 8.82 17.86 -11.02
C LYS A 288 8.55 16.43 -11.45
N ILE A 289 9.60 15.78 -11.92
CA ILE A 289 9.71 14.32 -11.99
C ILE A 289 10.72 13.90 -10.94
N GLN A 290 10.33 13.00 -10.04
CA GLN A 290 11.14 12.56 -8.91
C GLN A 290 11.17 11.04 -8.83
N GLU A 291 12.28 10.46 -8.40
CA GLU A 291 12.31 9.03 -8.04
C GLU A 291 11.42 8.77 -6.83
N TYR A 292 10.62 7.71 -6.87
CA TYR A 292 9.88 7.26 -5.70
C TYR A 292 10.82 6.60 -4.68
N SER A 293 10.86 7.12 -3.46
CA SER A 293 11.57 6.50 -2.34
C SER A 293 10.92 6.86 -1.01
N ASP A 294 11.27 6.13 0.06
CA ASP A 294 10.76 6.38 1.42
C ASP A 294 11.34 7.66 2.07
N LYS A 295 12.31 8.29 1.41
CA LYS A 295 12.88 9.61 1.73
C LYS A 295 12.57 10.59 0.59
N PRO A 296 12.88 11.91 0.70
CA PRO A 296 12.82 12.79 -0.45
C PRO A 296 13.67 12.19 -1.58
N GLY A 297 13.00 11.69 -2.62
CA GLY A 297 13.66 11.04 -3.73
C GLY A 297 14.42 12.07 -4.56
N ARG A 298 15.37 11.61 -5.37
CA ARG A 298 16.10 12.52 -6.25
C ARG A 298 15.16 13.13 -7.28
N ILE A 299 15.18 14.46 -7.41
CA ILE A 299 14.53 15.15 -8.52
C ILE A 299 15.32 14.88 -9.79
N LEU A 300 14.65 14.32 -10.80
CA LEU A 300 15.24 13.99 -12.09
C LEU A 300 15.06 15.13 -13.09
N TYR A 301 13.95 15.86 -13.02
CA TYR A 301 13.64 16.93 -13.96
C TYR A 301 12.61 17.93 -13.42
N LEU A 302 12.68 19.18 -13.89
CA LEU A 302 11.75 20.26 -13.56
C LEU A 302 11.22 20.95 -14.83
N PHE A 303 9.90 20.96 -15.01
CA PHE A 303 9.21 21.78 -16.00
C PHE A 303 8.96 23.18 -15.42
N THR A 304 9.97 24.06 -15.53
CA THR A 304 9.93 25.42 -14.97
C THR A 304 9.01 26.41 -15.70
N ASN A 305 8.40 25.99 -16.81
CA ASN A 305 7.42 26.78 -17.55
C ASN A 305 5.98 26.54 -17.07
N LEU A 306 5.79 25.71 -16.06
CA LEU A 306 4.49 25.37 -15.49
C LEU A 306 4.37 25.99 -14.10
N GLN A 307 3.18 26.46 -13.75
CA GLN A 307 2.88 27.02 -12.44
C GLN A 307 1.63 26.41 -11.81
N CYS A 308 1.56 26.51 -10.49
CA CYS A 308 0.39 26.14 -9.71
C CYS A 308 -0.61 27.30 -9.65
N ARG A 309 -1.85 27.08 -10.07
CA ARG A 309 -2.93 28.09 -9.96
C ARG A 309 -3.25 28.44 -8.50
N TRP A 310 -3.12 27.48 -7.59
CA TRP A 310 -3.60 27.64 -6.21
C TRP A 310 -2.63 28.37 -5.29
N GLY A 311 -1.50 28.87 -5.83
CA GLY A 311 -0.55 29.69 -5.08
C GLY A 311 -0.04 28.99 -3.83
N CYS A 312 0.96 28.13 -3.96
CA CYS A 312 1.62 27.60 -2.77
C CYS A 312 2.43 28.74 -2.14
N ALA A 313 1.98 29.26 -1.00
CA ALA A 313 2.77 30.25 -0.28
C ALA A 313 4.11 29.61 0.16
N LYS A 314 5.18 30.40 0.21
CA LYS A 314 6.48 29.96 0.72
C LYS A 314 6.30 29.50 2.18
N GLY A 315 6.51 28.22 2.46
CA GLY A 315 6.30 27.64 3.80
C GLY A 315 4.90 27.06 4.05
N ASP A 316 4.05 26.90 3.03
CA ASP A 316 2.80 26.16 3.15
C ASP A 316 3.09 24.65 3.21
N GLU A 317 3.36 24.14 4.41
CA GLU A 317 3.65 22.74 4.72
C GLU A 317 2.43 21.82 4.50
N ASN A 318 1.22 22.39 4.45
CA ASN A 318 -0.05 21.66 4.33
C ASN A 318 -0.51 21.43 2.88
N CYS A 319 0.35 21.68 1.90
CA CYS A 319 0.05 21.29 0.54
C CYS A 319 0.30 19.77 0.34
N THR A 320 -0.51 18.94 0.99
CA THR A 320 -0.58 17.47 0.83
C THR A 320 -0.82 17.00 -0.62
N HIS A 321 -1.05 17.94 -1.53
CA HIS A 321 -1.46 17.75 -2.91
C HIS A 321 -0.30 17.79 -3.93
N ARG A 322 0.93 17.48 -3.53
CA ARG A 322 2.13 17.73 -4.37
C ARG A 322 2.53 16.53 -5.23
N HIS A 323 2.26 15.32 -4.81
CA HIS A 323 2.45 14.12 -5.63
C HIS A 323 1.12 13.76 -6.27
N HIS A 324 1.06 13.76 -7.60
CA HIS A 324 -0.20 13.58 -8.32
C HIS A 324 -0.30 12.19 -8.90
N VAL A 325 0.74 11.78 -9.61
CA VAL A 325 0.74 10.56 -10.41
C VAL A 325 1.97 9.73 -10.08
N LEU A 326 1.75 8.42 -9.92
CA LEU A 326 2.80 7.42 -9.83
C LEU A 326 2.94 6.73 -11.18
N LEU A 327 4.17 6.69 -11.71
CA LEU A 327 4.54 6.00 -12.93
C LEU A 327 5.35 4.77 -12.53
N THR A 328 4.83 3.58 -12.79
CA THR A 328 5.47 2.32 -12.41
C THR A 328 5.70 1.47 -13.66
N PRO A 329 6.95 1.21 -14.06
CA PRO A 329 7.22 0.25 -15.12
C PRO A 329 6.87 -1.17 -14.67
N ASP A 330 6.25 -1.94 -15.55
CA ASP A 330 6.06 -3.39 -15.40
C ASP A 330 6.90 -4.10 -16.47
N PRO A 331 8.11 -4.58 -16.10
CA PRO A 331 8.98 -5.31 -17.00
C PRO A 331 8.37 -6.61 -17.53
N ALA A 332 7.61 -7.33 -16.69
CA ALA A 332 7.06 -8.62 -17.05
C ALA A 332 6.00 -8.49 -18.16
N ARG A 333 5.24 -7.39 -18.13
CA ARG A 333 4.21 -7.08 -19.13
C ARG A 333 4.69 -6.15 -20.25
N ASN A 334 5.88 -5.57 -20.10
CA ASN A 334 6.41 -4.51 -20.95
C ASN A 334 5.41 -3.35 -21.09
N THR A 335 4.94 -2.83 -19.95
CA THR A 335 3.98 -1.72 -19.88
C THR A 335 4.42 -0.67 -18.87
N LEU A 336 3.87 0.54 -18.99
CA LEU A 336 3.98 1.57 -17.97
C LEU A 336 2.61 1.75 -17.32
N ARG A 337 2.53 1.49 -16.02
CA ARG A 337 1.35 1.79 -15.22
C ARG A 337 1.37 3.25 -14.75
N ILE A 338 0.23 3.91 -14.86
CA ILE A 338 -0.02 5.29 -14.47
C ILE A 338 -1.20 5.27 -13.48
N SER A 339 -0.97 5.66 -12.23
CA SER A 339 -1.99 5.67 -11.19
C SER A 339 -1.92 6.95 -10.38
N TYR A 340 -2.95 7.22 -9.56
CA TYR A 340 -2.80 8.24 -8.53
C TYR A 340 -1.68 7.89 -7.57
N PHE A 341 -1.01 8.93 -7.09
CA PHE A 341 -0.16 8.79 -5.92
C PHE A 341 -1.03 8.62 -4.66
N PRO A 342 -0.70 7.70 -3.72
CA PRO A 342 -1.43 7.56 -2.46
C PRO A 342 -1.48 8.89 -1.69
N GLY A 343 -2.68 9.40 -1.42
CA GLY A 343 -2.87 10.71 -0.78
C GLY A 343 -2.95 11.90 -1.74
N ALA A 344 -2.96 11.68 -3.07
CA ALA A 344 -3.33 12.73 -4.02
C ALA A 344 -4.82 13.07 -3.90
N PHE A 345 -5.17 14.33 -3.59
CA PHE A 345 -6.58 14.76 -3.53
C PHE A 345 -7.04 15.52 -4.79
N LEU A 346 -6.10 16.01 -5.61
CA LEU A 346 -6.45 16.76 -6.81
C LEU A 346 -6.66 15.82 -7.98
N PRO A 347 -7.76 15.99 -8.75
CA PRO A 347 -8.06 15.11 -9.85
C PRO A 347 -7.01 15.26 -10.96
N VAL A 348 -6.61 14.13 -11.52
CA VAL A 348 -5.82 14.07 -12.74
C VAL A 348 -6.72 13.48 -13.80
N SER A 349 -6.86 14.19 -14.92
CA SER A 349 -7.63 13.70 -16.06
C SER A 349 -6.71 13.33 -17.22
N TYR A 350 -7.14 12.41 -18.07
CA TYR A 350 -6.36 11.93 -19.20
C TYR A 350 -7.19 11.77 -20.48
N ALA A 351 -6.47 11.76 -21.60
CA ALA A 351 -6.97 11.43 -22.92
C ALA A 351 -5.84 10.82 -23.77
N TYR A 352 -6.18 10.10 -24.85
CA TYR A 352 -5.17 9.56 -25.78
C TYR A 352 -4.85 10.50 -26.94
N SER A 353 -5.55 11.64 -27.02
CA SER A 353 -5.30 12.72 -27.96
C SER A 353 -5.36 14.07 -27.25
N GLU A 354 -4.44 14.97 -27.56
CA GLU A 354 -4.41 16.33 -27.02
C GLU A 354 -5.71 17.11 -27.32
N ARG A 355 -6.34 16.80 -28.46
CA ARG A 355 -7.55 17.49 -28.94
C ARG A 355 -8.85 16.91 -28.37
N GLU A 356 -8.77 15.84 -27.58
CA GLU A 356 -9.96 15.19 -27.04
C GLU A 356 -10.62 16.07 -25.97
N THR A 357 -11.90 16.40 -26.18
CA THR A 357 -12.66 17.27 -25.26
C THR A 357 -13.24 16.51 -24.08
N ARG A 358 -13.47 15.21 -24.23
CA ARG A 358 -13.94 14.32 -23.14
C ARG A 358 -12.74 13.68 -22.46
N ARG A 359 -12.39 14.19 -21.28
CA ARG A 359 -11.30 13.66 -20.46
C ARG A 359 -11.84 12.66 -19.45
N ARG A 360 -11.06 11.63 -19.15
CA ARG A 360 -11.38 10.62 -18.12
C ARG A 360 -10.56 10.90 -16.88
N LEU A 361 -11.08 10.61 -15.70
CA LEU A 361 -10.26 10.65 -14.49
C LEU A 361 -9.30 9.47 -14.50
N VAL A 362 -8.04 9.72 -14.13
CA VAL A 362 -7.07 8.66 -13.87
C VAL A 362 -7.61 7.80 -12.72
N GLY A 363 -7.42 6.49 -12.78
CA GLY A 363 -7.61 5.59 -11.63
C GLY A 363 -6.41 4.66 -11.62
N GLU A 364 -6.41 3.74 -12.57
CA GLU A 364 -5.24 2.97 -13.00
C GLU A 364 -5.29 2.88 -14.53
N LEU A 365 -4.18 3.24 -15.18
CA LEU A 365 -4.03 3.24 -16.62
C LEU A 365 -2.78 2.41 -16.97
N GLU A 366 -2.92 1.51 -17.94
CA GLU A 366 -1.80 0.79 -18.53
C GLU A 366 -1.46 1.40 -19.89
N LEU A 367 -0.21 1.81 -20.06
CA LEU A 367 0.34 2.35 -21.30
C LEU A 367 1.28 1.32 -21.94
N LYS A 368 0.93 0.87 -23.14
CA LYS A 368 1.71 -0.09 -23.93
C LYS A 368 2.74 0.63 -24.81
N PRO A 369 3.79 -0.07 -25.28
CA PRO A 369 4.81 0.56 -26.10
C PRO A 369 4.20 1.14 -27.39
N GLY A 370 4.70 2.30 -27.80
CA GLY A 370 4.20 3.11 -28.90
C GLY A 370 3.00 4.00 -28.54
N GLN A 371 2.40 3.85 -27.36
CA GLN A 371 1.25 4.65 -26.96
C GLN A 371 1.67 5.98 -26.31
N THR A 372 0.79 6.97 -26.47
CA THR A 372 0.90 8.28 -25.82
C THR A 372 -0.38 8.54 -25.04
N VAL A 373 -0.24 9.04 -23.82
CA VAL A 373 -1.35 9.59 -23.05
C VAL A 373 -1.04 11.04 -22.68
N TYR A 374 -2.06 11.88 -22.68
CA TYR A 374 -1.99 13.28 -22.26
C TYR A 374 -2.65 13.40 -20.90
N LEU A 375 -1.91 13.89 -19.90
CA LEU A 375 -2.39 14.08 -18.53
C LEU A 375 -2.61 15.57 -18.22
N TRP A 376 -3.80 15.92 -17.77
CA TRP A 376 -4.10 17.23 -17.19
C TRP A 376 -4.20 17.07 -15.68
N ILE A 377 -3.16 17.53 -14.99
CA ILE A 377 -3.14 17.62 -13.54
C ILE A 377 -3.89 18.89 -13.16
N SER A 378 -4.92 18.77 -12.32
CA SER A 378 -5.69 19.92 -11.89
C SER A 378 -4.76 21.02 -11.36
N GLY A 379 -5.05 22.26 -11.80
CA GLY A 379 -4.35 23.49 -11.44
C GLY A 379 -2.86 23.58 -11.76
N VAL A 380 -2.31 22.65 -12.56
CA VAL A 380 -1.05 22.87 -13.29
C VAL A 380 -1.38 23.64 -14.57
N ARG A 381 -0.71 24.79 -14.76
CA ARG A 381 -0.98 25.71 -15.86
C ARG A 381 0.30 26.21 -16.49
N ASP A 382 0.22 26.62 -17.73
CA ASP A 382 1.31 27.36 -18.36
C ASP A 382 1.60 28.66 -17.59
N PHE A 383 2.88 28.95 -17.36
CA PHE A 383 3.32 30.13 -16.63
C PHE A 383 2.97 31.43 -17.37
N VAL A 384 3.12 31.44 -18.71
CA VAL A 384 2.97 32.65 -19.53
C VAL A 384 1.50 32.94 -19.86
N GLN A 385 0.74 31.91 -20.25
CA GLN A 385 -0.61 32.01 -20.78
C GLN A 385 -1.69 31.70 -19.74
N GLY A 386 -1.33 31.10 -18.60
CA GLY A 386 -2.28 30.80 -17.52
C GLY A 386 -3.37 29.77 -17.89
N ARG A 387 -3.20 29.04 -19.00
CA ARG A 387 -4.11 27.97 -19.45
C ARG A 387 -3.69 26.61 -18.89
N GLU A 388 -4.63 25.67 -18.81
CA GLU A 388 -4.30 24.27 -18.53
C GLU A 388 -3.49 23.67 -19.68
N VAL A 389 -2.47 22.89 -19.34
CA VAL A 389 -1.60 22.24 -20.31
C VAL A 389 -1.44 20.76 -19.99
N PRO A 390 -1.47 19.89 -21.00
CA PRO A 390 -1.24 18.46 -20.80
C PRO A 390 0.25 18.16 -20.66
N ILE A 391 0.56 17.14 -19.85
CA ILE A 391 1.83 16.43 -19.89
C ILE A 391 1.63 15.20 -20.76
N ALA A 392 2.30 15.14 -21.91
CA ALA A 392 2.31 13.96 -22.76
C ALA A 392 3.30 12.94 -22.18
N ILE A 393 2.82 11.73 -21.92
CA ILE A 393 3.62 10.58 -21.51
C ILE A 393 3.60 9.58 -22.65
N ASN A 394 4.77 9.32 -23.20
CA ASN A 394 4.97 8.41 -24.31
C ASN A 394 5.93 7.30 -23.90
N PHE A 395 5.52 6.06 -24.14
CA PHE A 395 6.28 4.87 -23.82
C PHE A 395 6.75 4.23 -25.11
N THR A 396 8.05 4.23 -25.38
CA THR A 396 8.62 3.78 -26.68
C THR A 396 9.33 2.44 -26.55
N THR A 397 9.23 1.60 -27.58
CA THR A 397 10.19 0.50 -27.81
C THR A 397 11.45 1.07 -28.44
N SER A 398 12.63 0.69 -27.94
CA SER A 398 13.89 1.24 -28.46
C SER A 398 14.19 0.66 -29.84
N GLY A 399 13.71 1.37 -30.85
CA GLY A 399 14.09 1.29 -32.27
C GLY A 399 13.96 2.64 -32.98
N ARG A 400 13.42 3.65 -32.29
CA ARG A 400 13.38 5.06 -32.71
C ARG A 400 13.73 5.97 -31.51
N ALA A 401 14.90 5.77 -30.92
CA ALA A 401 15.61 6.93 -30.38
C ALA A 401 16.05 7.75 -31.59
N GLN A 402 15.13 8.54 -32.14
CA GLN A 402 15.49 9.58 -33.08
C GLN A 402 16.48 10.47 -32.32
N ARG A 403 17.70 10.55 -32.85
CA ARG A 403 18.80 11.35 -32.32
C ARG A 403 18.41 12.83 -32.32
N ASP A 404 17.63 13.24 -31.33
CA ASP A 404 17.52 14.63 -30.95
C ASP A 404 18.35 14.79 -29.68
N THR A 405 19.66 14.78 -29.89
CA THR A 405 20.63 15.30 -28.94
C THR A 405 20.30 16.78 -28.75
N ILE A 406 19.59 17.13 -27.67
CA ILE A 406 19.56 18.50 -27.20
C ILE A 406 20.81 18.67 -26.34
N THR A 407 21.81 19.32 -26.91
CA THR A 407 22.92 19.95 -26.19
C THR A 407 22.38 20.96 -25.19
N TRP A 408 22.78 20.80 -23.93
CA TRP A 408 23.12 21.89 -23.03
C TRP A 408 24.41 21.52 -22.31
#